data_AF-A0A7S2AZB3-F1
#
_entry.id   AF-A0A7S2AZB3-F1
#
_cell.length_a   1.000
_cell.length_b   1.000
_cell.length_c   1.000
_cell.angle_alpha   90.00
_cell.angle_beta   90.00
_cell.angle_gamma   90.00
#
_symmetry.space_group_name_H-M   'P 1'
#
loop_
_entity.id
_entity.type
_entity.pdbx_description
1 polymer ?
#
loop_
_entity_poly.entity_id
_entity_poly.type
_entity_poly.pdbx_seq_one_letter_code
_entity_poly.pdbx_strand_id
1 'polypeptide(L)'
;PAPSAKRLIDPCARCLDSPASAAWNRRGNKRYSPMAVVPDRRVIQEFDWQGVTPPGLHLKDLIIYEAHVRGFTKNRDSALSDWDALAGTYLGFVEKIPHLKRLGVNCVELLPVFEFDETACPRKNPFTGENLCNYW
;
A
#
# COMPACT_ATOMS: atom_id res chain seq x y z
N PRO A 1 -27.71 -10.30 29.79
CA PRO A 1 -27.47 -10.18 28.33
C PRO A 1 -26.38 -11.15 27.87
N ALA A 2 -26.69 -12.06 26.95
CA ALA A 2 -25.67 -12.92 26.35
C ALA A 2 -24.63 -12.06 25.59
N PRO A 3 -23.33 -12.41 25.65
CA PRO A 3 -22.32 -11.67 24.91
C PRO A 3 -22.63 -11.74 23.41
N SER A 4 -22.70 -10.59 22.75
CA SER A 4 -22.88 -10.52 21.30
C SER A 4 -21.69 -11.19 20.61
N ALA A 5 -21.93 -12.15 19.73
CA ALA A 5 -20.86 -12.79 18.95
C ALA A 5 -20.12 -11.72 18.10
N LYS A 6 -18.80 -11.66 18.24
CA LYS A 6 -17.95 -10.76 17.43
C LYS A 6 -17.30 -11.56 16.31
N ARG A 7 -17.31 -10.99 15.10
CA ARG A 7 -16.55 -11.52 13.97
C ARG A 7 -15.10 -11.07 14.10
N LEU A 8 -14.18 -12.01 13.94
CA LEU A 8 -12.74 -11.76 13.93
C LEU A 8 -12.17 -12.20 12.59
N ILE A 9 -11.03 -11.63 12.22
CA ILE A 9 -10.28 -11.99 11.03
C ILE A 9 -9.19 -13.00 11.40
N ASP A 10 -8.84 -13.88 10.47
CA ASP A 10 -7.66 -14.74 10.62
C ASP A 10 -6.39 -13.85 10.68
N PRO A 11 -5.61 -13.88 11.77
CA PRO A 11 -4.37 -13.10 11.88
C PRO A 11 -3.33 -13.43 10.81
N CYS A 12 -3.42 -14.62 10.21
CA CYS A 12 -2.51 -15.11 9.17
C CYS A 12 -3.09 -14.98 7.75
N ALA A 13 -4.20 -14.25 7.58
CA ALA A 13 -4.81 -14.02 6.28
C ALA A 13 -3.81 -13.38 5.30
N ARG A 14 -3.69 -13.98 4.11
CA ARG A 14 -2.78 -13.49 3.05
C ARG A 14 -3.46 -12.66 1.98
N CYS A 15 -4.79 -12.65 1.97
CA CYS A 15 -5.61 -11.91 1.05
C CYS A 15 -6.83 -11.40 1.79
N LEU A 16 -7.18 -10.13 1.57
CA LEU A 16 -8.26 -9.45 2.23
C LEU A 16 -9.19 -8.84 1.18
N ASP A 17 -10.48 -8.97 1.40
CA ASP A 17 -11.49 -8.11 0.78
C ASP A 17 -11.81 -7.00 1.77
N SER A 18 -11.52 -5.77 1.37
CA SER A 18 -11.76 -4.58 2.19
C SER A 18 -12.63 -3.62 1.38
N PRO A 19 -13.97 -3.79 1.43
CA PRO A 19 -14.89 -2.97 0.64
C PRO A 19 -14.84 -1.47 0.96
N ALA A 20 -14.21 -1.11 2.09
CA ALA A 20 -13.98 0.27 2.50
C ALA A 20 -12.69 0.88 1.90
N SER A 21 -11.73 0.07 1.45
CA SER A 21 -10.49 0.53 0.80
C SER A 21 -10.54 0.50 -0.73
N ALA A 22 -11.66 0.09 -1.34
CA ALA A 22 -11.86 0.04 -2.78
C ALA A 22 -11.63 1.39 -3.50
N ALA A 23 -11.63 2.52 -2.77
CA ALA A 23 -11.08 3.78 -3.23
C ALA A 23 -10.60 4.65 -2.07
N TRP A 24 -9.37 5.18 -2.21
CA TRP A 24 -8.77 6.09 -1.24
C TRP A 24 -9.68 7.26 -0.88
N ASN A 25 -9.83 7.53 0.42
CA ASN A 25 -10.67 8.55 1.01
C ASN A 25 -12.16 8.47 0.61
N ARG A 26 -12.63 7.32 0.12
CA ARG A 26 -14.04 7.13 -0.23
C ARG A 26 -14.77 6.43 0.92
N ARG A 27 -15.22 7.21 1.89
CA ARG A 27 -16.13 6.72 2.92
C ARG A 27 -17.47 6.32 2.29
N GLY A 28 -17.68 5.03 2.08
CA GLY A 28 -19.02 4.49 2.16
C GLY A 28 -19.53 4.61 3.61
N ASN A 29 -20.83 4.48 3.83
CA ASN A 29 -21.41 4.44 5.19
C ASN A 29 -21.08 3.14 5.95
N LYS A 30 -20.09 2.37 5.47
CA LYS A 30 -19.71 1.06 5.97
C LYS A 30 -18.49 1.21 6.88
N ARG A 31 -18.57 0.59 8.06
CA ARG A 31 -17.45 0.48 9.00
C ARG A 31 -16.31 -0.30 8.34
N TYR A 32 -15.07 0.13 8.58
CA TYR A 32 -13.89 -0.65 8.20
C TYR A 32 -13.98 -2.05 8.84
N SER A 33 -14.11 -3.07 7.99
CA SER A 33 -14.36 -4.45 8.39
C SER A 33 -13.85 -5.38 7.29
N PRO A 34 -12.52 -5.52 7.14
CA PRO A 34 -11.94 -6.40 6.14
C PRO A 34 -12.32 -7.85 6.43
N MET A 35 -12.43 -8.64 5.36
CA MET A 35 -12.70 -10.08 5.41
C MET A 35 -11.52 -10.83 4.83
N ALA A 36 -11.11 -11.91 5.50
CA ALA A 36 -10.11 -12.81 4.94
C ALA A 36 -10.69 -13.52 3.72
N VAL A 37 -9.93 -13.51 2.63
CA VAL A 37 -10.21 -14.27 1.41
C VAL A 37 -9.29 -15.46 1.38
N VAL A 38 -9.82 -16.63 1.02
CA VAL A 38 -9.01 -17.81 0.68
C VAL A 38 -8.80 -17.76 -0.83
N PRO A 39 -7.65 -17.25 -1.31
CA PRO A 39 -7.41 -17.19 -2.74
C PRO A 39 -7.10 -18.58 -3.27
N ASP A 40 -7.24 -18.76 -4.58
CA ASP A 40 -6.73 -19.94 -5.26
C ASP A 40 -5.23 -20.09 -4.94
N ARG A 41 -4.81 -21.29 -4.51
CA ARG A 41 -3.43 -21.58 -4.13
C ARG A 41 -2.44 -21.25 -5.25
N ARG A 42 -2.87 -21.38 -6.51
CA ARG A 42 -2.07 -21.05 -7.70
C ARG A 42 -1.70 -19.57 -7.73
N VAL A 43 -2.64 -18.69 -7.36
CA VAL A 43 -2.42 -17.24 -7.33
C VAL A 43 -1.36 -16.83 -6.31
N ILE A 44 -1.27 -17.50 -5.16
CA ILE A 44 -0.24 -17.18 -4.15
C ILE A 44 1.12 -17.80 -4.51
N GLN A 45 1.16 -19.03 -5.01
CA GLN A 45 2.41 -19.81 -5.10
C GLN A 45 3.11 -19.74 -6.46
N GLU A 46 2.44 -19.29 -7.53
CA GLU A 46 2.95 -19.41 -8.90
C GLU A 46 3.50 -18.09 -9.48
N PHE A 47 3.84 -17.10 -8.65
CA PHE A 47 4.51 -15.91 -9.18
C PHE A 47 5.89 -16.28 -9.75
N ASP A 48 6.08 -16.05 -11.05
CA ASP A 48 7.36 -16.26 -11.71
C ASP A 48 8.33 -15.14 -11.33
N TRP A 49 9.21 -15.44 -10.37
CA TRP A 49 10.27 -14.54 -9.94
C TRP A 49 11.41 -14.40 -10.95
N GLN A 50 11.37 -15.12 -12.08
CA GLN A 50 12.37 -15.04 -13.14
C GLN A 50 13.81 -15.26 -12.65
N GLY A 51 13.97 -16.06 -11.58
CA GLY A 51 15.27 -16.35 -10.97
C GLY A 51 15.90 -15.21 -10.16
N VAL A 52 15.16 -14.14 -9.84
CA VAL A 52 15.66 -13.03 -9.01
C VAL A 52 16.05 -13.52 -7.62
N THR A 53 17.24 -13.13 -7.16
CA THR A 53 17.77 -13.42 -5.81
C THR A 53 18.02 -12.14 -5.02
N PRO A 54 18.01 -12.21 -3.67
CA PRO A 54 18.34 -11.07 -2.83
C PRO A 54 19.75 -10.52 -3.13
N PRO A 55 19.96 -9.18 -3.18
CA PRO A 55 21.25 -8.58 -3.56
C PRO A 55 22.45 -8.90 -2.65
N GLY A 56 22.23 -9.38 -1.43
CA GLY A 56 23.31 -9.82 -0.52
C GLY A 56 24.24 -8.71 0.00
N LEU A 57 23.85 -7.44 -0.10
CA LEU A 57 24.63 -6.30 0.40
C LEU A 57 24.71 -6.31 1.93
N HIS A 58 25.86 -5.94 2.50
CA HIS A 58 25.97 -5.75 3.94
C HIS A 58 25.24 -4.46 4.36
N LEU A 59 24.67 -4.43 5.57
CA LEU A 59 23.90 -3.27 6.06
C LEU A 59 24.67 -1.94 5.99
N LYS A 60 25.99 -1.97 6.25
CA LYS A 60 26.87 -0.80 6.21
C LYS A 60 27.04 -0.20 4.81
N ASP A 61 26.76 -0.98 3.78
CA ASP A 61 26.91 -0.59 2.38
C ASP A 61 25.56 -0.12 1.78
N LEU A 62 24.49 -0.08 2.59
CA LEU A 62 23.17 0.37 2.15
C LEU A 62 23.09 1.90 2.09
N ILE A 63 22.56 2.39 0.98
CA ILE A 63 22.10 3.76 0.79
C ILE A 63 20.57 3.66 0.66
N ILE A 64 19.91 3.85 1.79
CA ILE A 64 18.46 3.63 1.94
C ILE A 64 17.70 4.88 1.53
N TYR A 65 16.65 4.69 0.74
CA TYR A 65 15.68 5.71 0.38
C TYR A 65 14.30 5.33 0.93
N GLU A 66 13.84 6.05 1.95
CA GLU A 66 12.50 5.86 2.51
C GLU A 66 11.44 6.53 1.62
N ALA A 67 10.38 5.79 1.26
CA ALA A 67 9.34 6.29 0.37
C ALA A 67 7.94 5.75 0.69
N HIS A 68 6.94 6.63 0.55
CA HIS A 68 5.53 6.23 0.57
C HIS A 68 5.09 5.88 -0.87
N VAL A 69 4.62 4.65 -1.10
CA VAL A 69 4.22 4.15 -2.46
C VAL A 69 3.27 5.11 -3.17
N ARG A 70 2.19 5.53 -2.49
CA ARG A 70 1.25 6.51 -3.03
C ARG A 70 1.90 7.88 -3.28
N GLY A 71 2.45 8.50 -2.25
CA GLY A 71 2.98 9.88 -2.32
C GLY A 71 4.09 10.06 -3.35
N PHE A 72 4.91 9.04 -3.55
CA PHE A 72 6.04 9.09 -4.46
C PHE A 72 5.65 9.37 -5.93
N THR A 73 4.46 8.92 -6.35
CA THR A 73 4.03 9.02 -7.75
C THR A 73 2.66 9.68 -7.92
N LYS A 74 2.05 10.21 -6.85
CA LYS A 74 0.72 10.79 -6.93
C LYS A 74 0.68 12.17 -7.60
N ASN A 75 1.79 12.89 -7.68
CA ASN A 75 1.82 14.19 -8.35
C ASN A 75 1.72 14.01 -9.89
N ARG A 76 1.10 14.95 -10.60
CA ARG A 76 1.06 14.98 -12.08
C ARG A 76 2.45 15.15 -12.69
N ASP A 77 3.32 15.86 -12.00
CA ASP A 77 4.71 16.07 -12.43
C ASP A 77 5.58 14.82 -12.23
N SER A 78 5.01 13.75 -11.66
CA SER A 78 5.69 12.48 -11.54
C SER A 78 5.93 11.80 -12.90
N ALA A 79 5.65 12.39 -14.06
CA ALA A 79 6.07 11.89 -15.39
C ALA A 79 5.90 10.36 -15.57
N LEU A 80 4.69 9.86 -15.32
CA LEU A 80 4.29 8.46 -15.56
C LEU A 80 3.80 8.30 -17.00
N SER A 81 3.86 7.09 -17.53
CA SER A 81 3.36 6.80 -18.89
C SER A 81 1.84 6.99 -19.02
N ASP A 82 1.10 6.52 -18.02
CA ASP A 82 -0.35 6.72 -17.83
C ASP A 82 -0.60 7.13 -16.38
N TRP A 83 -0.77 8.43 -16.15
CA TRP A 83 -0.95 8.94 -14.80
C TRP A 83 -2.27 8.48 -14.17
N ASP A 84 -3.36 8.43 -14.92
CA ASP A 84 -4.68 8.10 -14.37
C ASP A 84 -4.75 6.64 -13.89
N ALA A 85 -4.07 5.72 -14.59
CA ALA A 85 -3.99 4.32 -14.19
C ALA A 85 -2.92 4.03 -13.12
N LEU A 86 -1.78 4.73 -13.13
CA LEU A 86 -0.60 4.34 -12.37
C LEU A 86 -0.33 5.19 -11.13
N ALA A 87 -0.85 6.42 -11.04
CA ALA A 87 -0.47 7.37 -10.00
C ALA A 87 -0.80 6.87 -8.59
N GLY A 88 0.26 6.70 -7.80
CA GLY A 88 0.20 6.23 -6.42
C GLY A 88 -0.07 4.74 -6.25
N THR A 89 0.21 3.93 -7.28
CA THR A 89 0.14 2.47 -7.26
C THR A 89 1.54 1.84 -7.25
N TYR A 90 1.63 0.54 -6.96
CA TYR A 90 2.90 -0.20 -7.07
C TYR A 90 3.47 -0.17 -8.50
N LEU A 91 2.64 -0.25 -9.53
CA LEU A 91 3.09 -0.18 -10.92
C LEU A 91 3.64 1.21 -11.28
N GLY A 92 3.01 2.28 -10.80
CA GLY A 92 3.55 3.63 -10.94
C GLY A 92 4.92 3.78 -10.26
N PHE A 93 5.10 3.15 -9.10
CA PHE A 93 6.39 3.12 -8.41
C PHE A 93 7.47 2.40 -9.23
N VAL A 94 7.13 1.29 -9.89
CA VAL A 94 8.05 0.54 -10.78
C VAL A 94 8.61 1.43 -11.90
N GLU A 95 7.79 2.32 -12.49
CA GLU A 95 8.28 3.27 -13.51
C GLU A 95 9.34 4.25 -13.00
N LYS A 96 9.50 4.37 -11.67
CA LYS A 96 10.50 5.23 -11.02
C LYS A 96 11.78 4.53 -10.62
N ILE A 97 11.90 3.23 -10.84
CA ILE A 97 13.17 2.50 -10.66
C ILE A 97 14.33 3.17 -11.44
N PRO A 98 14.20 3.63 -12.70
CA PRO A 98 15.29 4.32 -13.39
C PRO A 98 15.72 5.62 -12.70
N HIS A 99 14.80 6.36 -12.09
CA HIS A 99 15.12 7.56 -11.32
C HIS A 99 15.91 7.21 -10.06
N LEU A 100 15.46 6.22 -9.30
CA LEU A 100 16.15 5.75 -8.09
C LEU A 100 17.56 5.22 -8.41
N LYS A 101 17.71 4.50 -9.52
CA LYS A 101 19.04 4.07 -10.01
C LYS A 101 19.95 5.25 -10.34
N ARG A 102 19.44 6.30 -11.01
CA ARG A 102 20.22 7.52 -11.31
C ARG A 102 20.58 8.29 -10.04
N LEU A 103 19.71 8.29 -9.04
CA LEU A 103 19.99 8.90 -7.74
C LEU A 103 21.12 8.17 -7.00
N GLY A 104 21.36 6.90 -7.31
CA GLY A 104 22.45 6.09 -6.75
C GLY A 104 22.06 5.32 -5.49
N VAL A 105 20.76 5.23 -5.17
CA VAL A 105 20.28 4.45 -4.02
C VAL A 105 20.27 2.96 -4.36
N ASN A 106 20.53 2.13 -3.37
CA ASN A 106 20.60 0.66 -3.55
C ASN A 106 19.56 -0.10 -2.70
N CYS A 107 18.86 0.60 -1.80
CA CYS A 107 17.79 0.06 -0.98
C CYS A 107 16.64 1.06 -0.94
N VAL A 108 15.41 0.56 -1.08
CA VAL A 108 14.20 1.35 -0.88
C VAL A 108 13.50 0.80 0.34
N GLU A 109 13.28 1.66 1.33
CA GLU A 109 12.45 1.37 2.49
C GLU A 109 11.05 1.92 2.23
N LEU A 110 10.05 1.05 2.25
CA LEU A 110 8.67 1.47 2.01
C LEU A 110 7.98 1.72 3.34
N LEU A 111 7.27 2.85 3.43
CA LEU A 111 6.26 3.04 4.48
C LEU A 111 5.22 1.90 4.43
N PRO A 112 4.48 1.64 5.52
CA PRO A 112 3.66 0.45 5.69
C PRO A 112 2.83 0.06 4.45
N VAL A 113 3.06 -1.16 3.95
CA VAL A 113 2.42 -1.71 2.75
C VAL A 113 1.34 -2.76 3.05
N PHE A 114 1.18 -3.14 4.32
CA PHE A 114 0.11 -4.04 4.76
C PHE A 114 -1.23 -3.29 4.81
N GLU A 115 -2.35 -4.01 4.69
CA GLU A 115 -3.70 -3.41 4.73
C GLU A 115 -3.93 -2.67 6.06
N PHE A 116 -4.45 -1.44 5.98
CA PHE A 116 -4.78 -0.60 7.14
C PHE A 116 -6.03 0.24 6.90
N ASP A 117 -6.65 0.71 7.99
CA ASP A 117 -7.79 1.63 7.92
C ASP A 117 -7.33 3.07 7.65
N GLU A 118 -7.35 3.47 6.38
CA GLU A 118 -7.08 4.84 5.95
C GLU A 118 -8.10 5.86 6.48
N THR A 119 -9.29 5.42 6.92
CA THR A 119 -10.36 6.30 7.40
C THR A 119 -10.34 6.52 8.91
N ALA A 120 -9.44 5.83 9.62
CA ALA A 120 -9.33 5.83 11.08
C ALA A 120 -8.96 7.19 11.68
N CYS A 121 -8.43 8.12 10.88
CA CYS A 121 -8.08 9.44 11.38
C CYS A 121 -9.36 10.22 11.76
N PRO A 122 -9.53 10.62 13.03
CA PRO A 122 -10.73 11.34 13.48
C PRO A 122 -10.68 12.83 13.14
N ARG A 123 -9.54 13.32 12.66
CA ARG A 123 -9.29 14.74 12.41
C ARG A 123 -9.95 15.16 11.10
N LYS A 124 -10.35 16.43 11.05
CA LYS A 124 -10.86 17.08 9.85
C LYS A 124 -9.94 18.20 9.44
N ASN A 125 -9.84 18.44 8.14
CA ASN A 125 -9.19 19.60 7.60
C ASN A 125 -9.93 20.86 8.10
N PRO A 126 -9.26 21.81 8.78
CA PRO A 126 -9.92 23.00 9.32
C PRO A 126 -10.44 23.96 8.25
N PHE A 127 -9.91 23.88 7.02
CA PHE A 127 -10.30 24.74 5.90
C PHE A 127 -11.40 24.12 5.03
N THR A 128 -11.31 22.82 4.74
CA THR A 128 -12.29 22.14 3.87
C THR A 128 -13.39 21.41 4.64
N GLY A 129 -13.20 21.12 5.93
CA GLY A 129 -14.11 20.32 6.75
C GLY A 129 -14.10 18.82 6.42
N GLU A 130 -13.32 18.39 5.44
CA GLU A 130 -13.19 17.00 5.03
C GLU A 130 -12.43 16.18 6.07
N ASN A 131 -12.71 14.88 6.15
CA ASN A 131 -11.94 14.00 7.03
C ASN A 131 -10.52 13.84 6.47
N LEU A 132 -9.54 13.88 7.36
CA LEU A 132 -8.18 13.48 7.01
C LEU A 132 -8.13 11.95 6.88
N CYS A 133 -7.24 11.47 6.01
CA CYS A 133 -6.91 10.06 5.95
C CYS A 133 -5.68 9.77 6.80
N ASN A 134 -5.61 8.57 7.35
CA ASN A 134 -4.36 8.01 7.80
C ASN A 134 -3.47 7.79 6.56
N TYR A 135 -2.38 8.54 6.48
CA TYR A 135 -1.44 8.49 5.37
C TYR A 135 -0.16 7.73 5.71
N TRP A 136 -0.05 7.19 6.93
CA TRP A 136 1.17 6.69 7.58
C TRP A 136 2.36 7.63 7.51
#